data_AF-A0AAX2IDB5-F1
#
_entry.id   AF-A0AAX2IDB5-F1
#
_cell.length_a   1.000
_cell.length_b   1.000
_cell.length_c   1.000
_cell.angle_alpha   90.00
_cell.angle_beta   90.00
_cell.angle_gamma   90.00
#
_symmetry.space_group_name_H-M   'P 1'
#
loop_
_entity.id
_entity.type
_entity.pdbx_description
1 polymer ?
#
loop_
_entity_poly.entity_id
_entity_poly.type
_entity_poly.pdbx_seq_one_letter_code
_entity_poly.pdbx_strand_id
1 'polypeptide(L)'
;MKNKNKNVAWATFRTATQVVAFMAVILVTLIACSKSDSGGNVQNKDLIGTWKLESRTIDGKSLEDYASDIGEKISETTKKCIYRSTFTFLEKEGVSNTCVDAHPNSKEECECESMSFIYTISGNIIALKTTKGAVSCTFSIVGNKLTFSYSIEDEKGKKHTFVETYIKQ
;
A
#
# COMPACT_ATOMS: atom_id res chain seq x y z
N MET A 1 -37.14 16.63 6.35
CA MET A 1 -36.25 16.63 5.17
C MET A 1 -35.15 15.61 5.41
N LYS A 2 -35.04 14.58 4.56
CA LYS A 2 -34.08 13.47 4.72
C LYS A 2 -32.69 13.93 4.24
N ASN A 3 -31.75 14.08 5.15
CA ASN A 3 -30.33 14.25 4.82
C ASN A 3 -29.69 12.86 4.69
N LYS A 4 -29.55 12.37 3.45
CA LYS A 4 -28.81 11.15 3.11
C LYS A 4 -27.76 11.52 2.06
N ASN A 5 -26.55 11.88 2.49
CA ASN A 5 -25.30 11.42 1.87
C ASN A 5 -24.11 12.01 2.61
N LYS A 6 -23.48 11.23 3.48
CA LYS A 6 -22.12 11.46 3.98
C LYS A 6 -21.38 10.13 4.05
N ASN A 7 -21.26 9.47 2.92
CA ASN A 7 -20.34 8.35 2.73
C ASN A 7 -19.64 8.59 1.39
N VAL A 8 -18.71 9.53 1.38
CA VAL A 8 -17.88 9.79 0.20
C VAL A 8 -16.73 8.80 0.21
N ALA A 9 -16.81 7.84 -0.71
CA ALA A 9 -15.71 7.19 -1.44
C ALA A 9 -14.47 6.66 -0.67
N TRP A 10 -14.57 6.37 0.63
CA TRP A 10 -13.52 5.66 1.38
C TRP A 10 -13.95 4.28 1.89
N ALA A 11 -15.20 3.90 1.61
CA ALA A 11 -15.74 2.58 1.95
C ALA A 11 -15.33 1.46 0.98
N THR A 12 -14.68 1.74 -0.16
CA THR A 12 -14.33 0.71 -1.15
C THR A 12 -13.06 -0.10 -0.81
N PHE A 13 -12.60 -0.13 0.44
CA PHE A 13 -11.76 -1.25 0.91
C PHE A 13 -12.55 -2.34 1.65
N ARG A 14 -13.87 -2.15 1.84
CA ARG A 14 -14.78 -3.19 2.32
C ARG A 14 -15.70 -3.60 1.18
N THR A 15 -15.55 -4.86 0.74
CA THR A 15 -16.33 -5.57 -0.29
C THR A 15 -15.99 -5.30 -1.77
N ALA A 16 -14.91 -5.93 -2.24
CA ALA A 16 -14.92 -6.51 -3.57
C ALA A 16 -14.59 -8.00 -3.44
N THR A 17 -15.60 -8.80 -3.11
CA THR A 17 -15.60 -10.23 -3.44
C THR A 17 -15.79 -10.33 -4.95
N GLN A 18 -14.76 -9.98 -5.71
CA GLN A 18 -14.64 -10.39 -7.10
C GLN A 18 -13.34 -11.16 -7.22
N VAL A 19 -13.49 -12.46 -7.42
CA VAL A 19 -12.41 -13.34 -7.87
C VAL A 19 -12.00 -12.84 -9.25
N VAL A 20 -11.09 -11.89 -9.31
CA VAL A 20 -10.34 -11.61 -10.54
C VAL A 20 -8.90 -11.97 -10.23
N ALA A 21 -8.50 -13.14 -10.71
CA ALA A 21 -7.10 -13.50 -10.80
C ALA A 21 -6.46 -12.55 -11.83
N PHE A 22 -5.87 -11.46 -11.35
CA PHE A 22 -5.17 -10.52 -12.21
C PHE A 22 -3.77 -11.05 -12.54
N MET A 23 -3.63 -11.61 -13.75
CA MET A 23 -2.32 -11.73 -14.41
C MET A 23 -1.86 -10.32 -14.78
N ALA A 24 -0.98 -9.73 -13.96
CA ALA A 24 -0.36 -8.45 -14.25
C ALA A 24 0.66 -8.61 -15.40
N VAL A 25 0.30 -8.18 -16.61
CA VAL A 25 1.28 -7.95 -17.68
C VAL A 25 1.91 -6.58 -17.44
N ILE A 26 3.10 -6.58 -16.85
CA ILE A 26 3.86 -5.36 -16.56
C ILE A 26 4.80 -5.08 -17.74
N LEU A 27 4.44 -4.10 -18.57
CA LEU A 27 5.38 -3.43 -19.47
C LEU A 27 6.14 -2.37 -18.67
N VAL A 28 7.32 -2.76 -18.16
CA VAL A 28 8.25 -1.86 -17.47
C VAL A 28 8.95 -0.99 -18.51
N THR A 29 8.66 0.30 -18.53
CA THR A 29 9.58 1.31 -19.09
C THR A 29 9.97 2.26 -17.98
N LEU A 30 10.80 1.77 -17.06
CA LEU A 30 11.59 2.63 -16.18
C LEU A 30 12.97 2.76 -16.82
N ILE A 31 13.22 3.91 -17.44
CA ILE A 31 14.57 4.36 -17.77
C ILE A 31 15.22 4.74 -16.43
N ALA A 32 15.63 3.75 -15.67
CA ALA A 32 16.63 3.93 -14.63
C ALA A 32 17.98 3.80 -15.33
N CYS A 33 18.57 4.94 -15.70
CA CYS A 33 19.98 5.00 -16.03
C CYS A 33 20.77 4.92 -14.72
N SER A 34 20.79 3.75 -14.10
CA SER A 34 21.73 3.41 -13.04
C SER A 34 22.75 2.46 -13.64
N LYS A 35 23.99 2.97 -13.77
CA LYS A 35 25.19 2.20 -14.06
C LYS A 35 25.12 0.83 -13.39
N SER A 36 25.37 -0.20 -14.19
CA SER A 36 25.71 -1.54 -13.74
C SER A 36 26.83 -1.48 -12.70
N ASP A 37 26.53 -1.87 -11.46
CA ASP A 37 27.40 -2.75 -10.67
C ASP A 37 26.65 -3.25 -9.43
N SER A 38 26.79 -4.56 -9.19
CA SER A 38 26.24 -5.35 -8.08
C SER A 38 24.71 -5.52 -8.04
N GLY A 39 24.24 -6.57 -8.72
CA GLY A 39 22.99 -7.24 -8.34
C GLY A 39 23.08 -7.76 -6.90
N GLY A 40 22.79 -6.89 -5.94
CA GLY A 40 22.48 -7.29 -4.58
C GLY A 40 21.16 -8.02 -4.61
N ASN A 41 21.22 -9.36 -4.65
CA ASN A 41 20.05 -10.18 -4.40
C ASN A 41 19.51 -9.77 -3.02
N VAL A 42 18.40 -9.03 -2.97
CA VAL A 42 17.76 -8.66 -1.72
C VAL A 42 17.38 -9.97 -1.04
N GLN A 43 18.11 -10.33 0.01
CA GLN A 43 17.88 -11.58 0.70
C GLN A 43 16.64 -11.40 1.58
N ASN A 44 15.79 -12.43 1.71
CA ASN A 44 14.61 -12.38 2.59
C ASN A 44 14.92 -11.80 3.98
N LYS A 45 16.14 -12.03 4.50
CA LYS A 45 16.61 -11.53 5.79
C LYS A 45 16.58 -9.99 5.92
N ASP A 46 16.73 -9.25 4.83
CA ASP A 46 16.81 -7.79 4.88
C ASP A 46 15.41 -7.17 5.09
N LEU A 47 14.36 -7.86 4.62
CA LEU A 47 12.95 -7.54 4.87
C LEU A 47 12.52 -7.80 6.31
N ILE A 48 13.12 -8.78 7.00
CA ILE A 48 12.65 -9.20 8.33
C ILE A 48 12.70 -8.02 9.31
N GLY A 49 11.58 -7.84 10.03
CA GLY A 49 11.38 -6.77 10.99
C GLY A 49 10.08 -6.00 10.74
N THR A 50 9.88 -4.96 11.56
CA THR A 50 8.71 -4.08 11.49
C THR A 50 9.06 -2.79 10.74
N TRP A 51 8.19 -2.41 9.83
CA TRP A 51 8.30 -1.27 8.94
C TRP A 51 7.06 -0.39 9.11
N LYS A 52 7.26 0.88 9.44
CA LYS A 52 6.18 1.85 9.61
C LYS A 52 6.10 2.78 8.42
N LEU A 53 4.89 3.05 7.92
CA LEU A 53 4.69 3.95 6.78
C LEU A 53 5.22 5.35 7.11
N GLU A 54 6.13 5.85 6.28
CA GLU A 54 6.70 7.20 6.37
C GLU A 54 6.06 8.13 5.33
N SER A 55 5.85 7.65 4.11
CA SER A 55 5.25 8.44 3.03
C SER A 55 4.49 7.58 2.03
N ARG A 56 3.49 8.19 1.38
CA ARG A 56 2.74 7.60 0.26
C ARG A 56 2.58 8.66 -0.82
N THR A 57 2.80 8.27 -2.08
CA THR A 57 2.42 9.06 -3.25
C THR A 57 1.39 8.33 -4.09
N ILE A 58 0.45 9.07 -4.66
CA ILE A 58 -0.56 8.59 -5.60
C ILE A 58 -0.43 9.42 -6.87
N ASP A 59 -0.15 8.77 -8.00
CA ASP A 59 0.13 9.41 -9.30
C ASP A 59 1.22 10.50 -9.22
N GLY A 60 2.27 10.22 -8.44
CA GLY A 60 3.40 11.13 -8.22
C GLY A 60 3.10 12.31 -7.29
N LYS A 61 1.88 12.45 -6.77
CA LYS A 61 1.52 13.46 -5.77
C LYS A 61 1.61 12.86 -4.36
N SER A 62 2.13 13.63 -3.42
CA SER A 62 2.14 13.26 -2.00
C SER A 62 0.71 13.04 -1.48
N LEU A 63 0.56 12.27 -0.42
CA LEU A 63 -0.73 12.09 0.26
C LEU A 63 -1.30 13.43 0.75
N GLU A 64 -0.43 14.37 1.10
CA GLU A 64 -0.77 15.71 1.56
C GLU A 64 -1.48 16.53 0.47
N ASP A 65 -0.98 16.42 -0.76
CA ASP A 65 -1.40 17.21 -1.93
C ASP A 65 -2.40 16.47 -2.83
N TYR A 66 -2.62 15.17 -2.57
CA TYR A 66 -3.56 14.38 -3.34
C TYR A 66 -5.00 14.87 -3.16
N ALA A 67 -5.67 15.10 -4.28
CA ALA A 67 -7.10 15.32 -4.37
C ALA A 67 -7.70 14.26 -5.28
N SER A 68 -8.82 13.69 -4.87
CA SER A 68 -9.59 12.76 -5.67
C SER A 68 -10.11 13.40 -6.97
N ASP A 69 -10.62 12.60 -7.90
CA ASP A 69 -11.19 13.09 -9.16
C ASP A 69 -12.32 14.12 -8.98
N ILE A 70 -12.99 14.12 -7.82
CA ILE A 70 -14.06 15.09 -7.49
C ILE A 70 -13.53 16.33 -6.76
N GLY A 71 -12.21 16.50 -6.65
CA GLY A 71 -11.55 17.66 -6.05
C GLY A 71 -11.46 17.61 -4.52
N GLU A 72 -11.95 16.55 -3.87
CA GLU A 72 -11.87 16.41 -2.42
C GLU A 72 -10.47 15.96 -1.99
N LYS A 73 -9.88 16.71 -1.05
CA LYS A 73 -8.62 16.36 -0.40
C LYS A 73 -8.86 15.35 0.71
N ILE A 74 -7.86 14.49 0.93
CA ILE A 74 -7.85 13.58 2.08
C ILE A 74 -7.78 14.41 3.37
N SER A 75 -8.63 14.08 4.33
CA SER A 75 -8.68 14.80 5.61
C SER A 75 -7.40 14.61 6.42
N GLU A 76 -7.09 15.57 7.29
CA GLU A 76 -5.89 15.51 8.13
C GLU A 76 -5.93 14.33 9.12
N THR A 77 -7.12 14.01 9.65
CA THR A 77 -7.32 12.85 10.52
C THR A 77 -7.03 11.55 9.76
N THR A 78 -7.54 11.43 8.53
CA THR A 78 -7.30 10.26 7.68
C THR A 78 -5.81 10.06 7.40
N LYS A 79 -5.08 11.13 7.08
CA LYS A 79 -3.63 11.10 6.88
C LYS A 79 -2.91 10.59 8.12
N LYS A 80 -3.23 11.14 9.30
CA LYS A 80 -2.64 10.71 10.57
C LYS A 80 -2.87 9.24 10.86
N CYS A 81 -4.06 8.72 10.56
CA CYS A 81 -4.36 7.29 10.73
C CYS A 81 -3.58 6.43 9.74
N ILE A 82 -3.54 6.80 8.45
CA ILE A 82 -2.77 6.06 7.42
C ILE A 82 -1.32 5.88 7.84
N TYR A 83 -0.66 6.93 8.35
CA TYR A 83 0.75 6.88 8.79
C TYR A 83 1.01 6.02 10.05
N ARG A 84 -0.03 5.46 10.68
CA ARG A 84 0.11 4.42 11.72
C ARG A 84 0.23 3.01 11.15
N SER A 85 0.03 2.85 9.84
CA SER A 85 0.08 1.53 9.19
C SER A 85 1.49 0.94 9.23
N THR A 86 1.58 -0.37 9.40
CA THR A 86 2.85 -1.10 9.51
C THR A 86 2.82 -2.40 8.71
N PHE A 87 4.01 -2.86 8.33
CA PHE A 87 4.26 -4.23 7.90
C PHE A 87 5.27 -4.86 8.84
N THR A 88 4.99 -6.07 9.33
CA THR A 88 5.97 -6.90 10.03
C THR A 88 6.24 -8.14 9.21
N PHE A 89 7.47 -8.28 8.72
CA PHE A 89 7.93 -9.45 7.98
C PHE A 89 8.68 -10.41 8.90
N LEU A 90 8.30 -11.67 8.84
CA LEU A 90 9.03 -12.85 9.34
C LEU A 90 9.63 -13.58 8.14
N GLU A 91 10.32 -14.72 8.32
CA GLU A 91 11.09 -15.34 7.23
C GLU A 91 10.32 -15.67 5.94
N LYS A 92 9.04 -16.06 6.06
CA LYS A 92 8.17 -16.48 4.93
C LYS A 92 6.73 -15.96 5.02
N GLU A 93 6.43 -15.25 6.08
CA GLU A 93 5.10 -14.74 6.39
C GLU A 93 5.22 -13.39 7.08
N GLY A 94 4.10 -12.75 7.34
CA GLY A 94 4.07 -11.49 8.03
C GLY A 94 2.67 -11.04 8.37
N VAL A 95 2.60 -9.87 8.98
CA VAL A 95 1.34 -9.20 9.33
C VAL A 95 1.39 -7.78 8.82
N SER A 96 0.38 -7.39 8.06
CA SER A 96 0.14 -5.99 7.70
C SER A 96 -0.90 -5.43 8.66
N ASN A 97 -0.64 -4.27 9.23
CA ASN A 97 -1.61 -3.51 10.00
C ASN A 97 -1.95 -2.23 9.22
N THR A 98 -3.19 -2.12 8.74
CA THR A 98 -3.65 -0.98 7.95
C THR A 98 -4.57 -0.14 8.79
N CYS A 99 -4.26 1.15 8.95
CA CYS A 99 -5.00 2.06 9.81
C CYS A 99 -5.73 3.13 8.99
N VAL A 100 -6.98 3.37 9.32
CA VAL A 100 -7.86 4.36 8.68
C VAL A 100 -8.66 5.12 9.74
N ASP A 101 -9.41 6.15 9.33
CA ASP A 101 -10.34 6.82 10.24
C ASP A 101 -11.34 5.82 10.81
N ALA A 102 -11.54 5.89 12.13
CA ALA A 102 -12.55 5.07 12.76
C ALA A 102 -13.95 5.53 12.35
N HIS A 103 -14.92 4.61 12.43
CA HIS A 103 -16.32 4.97 12.20
C HIS A 103 -16.75 6.08 13.18
N PRO A 104 -17.55 7.10 12.78
CA PRO A 104 -18.04 8.18 13.66
C PRO A 104 -18.58 7.82 15.05
N ASN A 105 -18.96 6.56 15.28
CA ASN A 105 -19.43 6.06 16.58
C ASN A 105 -18.32 5.38 17.42
N SER A 106 -17.08 5.36 16.94
CA SER A 106 -15.93 4.83 17.65
C SER A 106 -15.46 5.80 18.73
N LYS A 107 -14.91 5.24 19.81
CA LYS A 107 -14.22 6.02 20.86
C LYS A 107 -12.78 6.36 20.45
N GLU A 108 -12.23 5.66 19.46
CA GLU A 108 -10.89 5.87 18.94
C GLU A 108 -10.94 6.70 17.66
N GLU A 109 -9.89 7.50 17.43
CA GLU A 109 -9.77 8.33 16.22
C GLU A 109 -9.39 7.50 14.97
N CYS A 110 -8.60 6.44 15.15
CA CYS A 110 -8.14 5.55 14.08
C CYS A 110 -8.52 4.11 14.39
N GLU A 111 -9.00 3.36 13.40
CA GLU A 111 -9.23 1.92 13.45
C GLU A 111 -8.16 1.22 12.60
N CYS A 112 -7.50 0.20 13.16
CA CYS A 112 -6.48 -0.56 12.45
C CYS A 112 -6.91 -2.01 12.27
N GLU A 113 -6.87 -2.50 11.04
CA GLU A 113 -7.14 -3.90 10.69
C GLU A 113 -5.81 -4.62 10.44
N SER A 114 -5.60 -5.73 11.14
CA SER A 114 -4.45 -6.62 10.96
C SER A 114 -4.78 -7.77 10.02
N MET A 115 -3.86 -8.11 9.12
CA MET A 115 -4.00 -9.19 8.16
C MET A 115 -2.69 -9.94 7.99
N SER A 116 -2.73 -11.25 8.19
CA SER A 116 -1.59 -12.12 7.91
C SER A 116 -1.40 -12.33 6.41
N PHE A 117 -0.16 -12.43 5.98
CA PHE A 117 0.21 -12.72 4.61
C PHE A 117 1.39 -13.69 4.56
N ILE A 118 1.48 -14.46 3.48
CA ILE A 118 2.72 -15.14 3.08
C ILE A 118 3.31 -14.39 1.89
N TYR A 119 4.62 -14.52 1.68
CA TYR A 119 5.27 -13.83 0.59
C TYR A 119 6.38 -14.63 -0.09
N THR A 120 6.62 -14.29 -1.36
CA THR A 120 7.77 -14.77 -2.13
C THR A 120 8.46 -13.60 -2.82
N ILE A 121 9.75 -13.76 -3.09
CA ILE A 121 10.58 -12.75 -3.74
C ILE A 121 11.17 -13.35 -5.01
N SER A 122 11.12 -12.58 -6.09
CA SER A 122 11.77 -12.87 -7.35
C SER A 122 12.39 -11.59 -7.91
N GLY A 123 13.70 -11.45 -7.76
CA GLY A 123 14.40 -10.20 -8.10
C GLY A 123 13.89 -9.02 -7.26
N ASN A 124 13.43 -7.97 -7.94
CA ASN A 124 12.84 -6.78 -7.30
C ASN A 124 11.31 -6.85 -7.16
N ILE A 125 10.71 -8.03 -7.35
CA ILE A 125 9.28 -8.25 -7.22
C ILE A 125 9.01 -9.04 -5.95
N ILE A 126 8.07 -8.56 -5.14
CA ILE A 126 7.51 -9.29 -4.01
C ILE A 126 6.06 -9.64 -4.33
N ALA A 127 5.70 -10.91 -4.14
CA ALA A 127 4.33 -11.38 -4.22
C ALA A 127 3.80 -11.61 -2.80
N LEU A 128 2.74 -10.91 -2.44
CA LEU A 128 2.05 -11.02 -1.15
C LEU A 128 0.75 -11.78 -1.36
N LYS A 129 0.49 -12.80 -0.54
CA LYS A 129 -0.76 -13.56 -0.56
C LYS A 129 -1.41 -13.55 0.81
N THR A 130 -2.67 -13.16 0.85
CA THR A 130 -3.54 -13.12 2.03
C THR A 130 -4.72 -14.06 1.83
N THR A 131 -5.60 -14.13 2.83
CA THR A 131 -6.90 -14.81 2.70
C THR A 131 -7.86 -14.11 1.75
N LYS A 132 -7.66 -12.81 1.49
CA LYS A 132 -8.51 -11.99 0.61
C LYS A 132 -8.03 -11.96 -0.84
N GLY A 133 -6.78 -12.35 -1.12
CA GLY A 133 -6.24 -12.36 -2.48
C GLY A 133 -4.72 -12.38 -2.53
N ALA A 134 -4.16 -12.19 -3.73
CA ALA A 134 -2.73 -12.05 -3.93
C ALA A 134 -2.42 -10.83 -4.79
N VAL A 135 -1.33 -10.14 -4.46
CA VAL A 135 -0.83 -8.97 -5.18
C VAL A 135 0.67 -9.10 -5.37
N SER A 136 1.19 -8.61 -6.48
CA SER A 136 2.63 -8.48 -6.70
C SER A 136 2.99 -7.02 -6.91
N CYS A 137 4.08 -6.57 -6.30
CA CYS A 137 4.56 -5.21 -6.43
C CYS A 137 6.08 -5.20 -6.58
N THR A 138 6.60 -4.10 -7.13
CA THR A 138 8.04 -3.85 -7.11
C THR A 138 8.42 -3.37 -5.71
N PHE A 139 9.56 -3.83 -5.21
CA PHE A 139 10.09 -3.35 -3.95
C PHE A 139 11.60 -3.09 -4.02
N SER A 140 12.08 -2.25 -3.10
CA SER A 140 13.51 -2.01 -2.89
C SER A 140 13.78 -1.74 -1.42
N ILE A 141 14.94 -2.18 -0.94
CA ILE A 141 15.44 -1.83 0.39
C ILE A 141 16.77 -1.09 0.23
N VAL A 142 16.84 0.10 0.79
CA VAL A 142 18.05 0.92 0.84
C VAL A 142 18.22 1.42 2.27
N GLY A 143 19.21 0.88 2.99
CA GLY A 143 19.42 1.17 4.40
C GLY A 143 18.22 0.76 5.26
N ASN A 144 17.65 1.71 6.00
CA ASN A 144 16.46 1.51 6.84
C ASN A 144 15.14 1.85 6.12
N LYS A 145 15.17 2.01 4.79
CA LYS A 145 13.99 2.34 3.97
C LYS A 145 13.57 1.16 3.12
N LEU A 146 12.29 0.80 3.22
CA LEU A 146 11.61 -0.13 2.34
C LEU A 146 10.64 0.65 1.46
N THR A 147 10.72 0.48 0.15
CA THR A 147 9.81 1.12 -0.80
C THR A 147 9.03 0.07 -1.55
N PHE A 148 7.70 0.24 -1.63
CA PHE A 148 6.83 -0.50 -2.54
C PHE A 148 6.34 0.40 -3.67
N SER A 149 6.24 -0.15 -4.87
CA SER A 149 5.59 0.48 -6.01
C SER A 149 4.64 -0.49 -6.70
N TYR A 150 3.38 -0.07 -6.84
CA TYR A 150 2.32 -0.86 -7.44
C TYR A 150 1.30 0.05 -8.13
N SER A 151 0.36 -0.56 -8.83
CA SER A 151 -0.76 0.18 -9.42
C SER A 151 -2.05 -0.58 -9.23
N ILE A 152 -3.11 0.17 -8.97
CA ILE A 152 -4.47 -0.35 -8.78
C ILE A 152 -5.38 0.38 -9.74
N GLU A 153 -6.30 -0.34 -10.34
CA GLU A 153 -7.38 0.23 -11.15
C GLU A 153 -8.55 0.61 -10.24
N ASP A 154 -9.06 1.83 -10.37
CA ASP A 154 -10.25 2.27 -9.64
C ASP A 154 -11.54 1.69 -10.26
N GLU A 155 -12.68 1.97 -9.63
CA GLU A 155 -14.00 1.51 -10.10
C GLU A 155 -14.37 2.03 -11.51
N LYS A 156 -13.68 3.05 -12.03
CA LYS A 156 -13.90 3.66 -13.34
C LYS A 156 -12.93 3.13 -14.40
N GLY A 157 -12.06 2.20 -14.06
CA GLY A 157 -11.05 1.67 -14.97
C GLY A 157 -9.78 2.53 -15.06
N LYS A 158 -9.63 3.55 -14.20
CA LYS A 158 -8.44 4.41 -14.19
C LYS A 158 -7.36 3.78 -13.31
N LYS A 159 -6.19 3.57 -13.90
CA LYS A 159 -5.02 3.06 -13.18
C LYS A 159 -4.36 4.17 -12.39
N HIS A 160 -4.21 3.96 -11.09
CA HIS A 160 -3.46 4.81 -10.17
C HIS A 160 -2.14 4.14 -9.77
N THR A 161 -1.05 4.88 -9.77
CA THR A 161 0.27 4.40 -9.33
C THR A 161 0.54 4.84 -7.91
N PHE A 162 0.91 3.88 -7.06
CA PHE A 162 1.25 4.08 -5.67
C PHE A 162 2.75 3.87 -5.48
N VAL A 163 3.36 4.75 -4.69
CA VAL A 163 4.70 4.54 -4.12
C VAL A 163 4.61 4.77 -2.63
N GLU A 164 5.01 3.78 -1.85
CA GLU A 164 4.97 3.83 -0.40
C GLU A 164 6.38 3.61 0.14
N THR A 165 6.80 4.46 1.07
CA THR A 165 8.07 4.31 1.77
C THR A 165 7.81 4.04 3.23
N TYR A 166 8.49 3.04 3.76
CA TYR A 166 8.43 2.60 5.14
C TYR A 166 9.81 2.68 5.78
N ILE A 167 9.83 2.94 7.08
CA ILE A 167 11.03 3.03 7.90
C ILE A 167 11.07 1.87 8.88
N LYS A 168 12.21 1.18 8.93
CA LYS A 168 12.46 0.10 9.89
C LYS A 168 12.39 0.64 11.32
N GLN A 169 11.63 -0.04 12.18
CA GLN A 169 11.47 0.30 13.60
C GLN A 169 12.54 -0.35 14.48
#